data_AF-A0A9E0KPQ7-F1
#
_entry.id   AF-A0A9E0KPQ7-F1
#
_cell.length_a   1.000
_cell.length_b   1.000
_cell.length_c   1.000
_cell.angle_alpha   90.00
_cell.angle_beta   90.00
_cell.angle_gamma   90.00
#
_symmetry.space_group_name_H-M   'P 1'
#
loop_
_entity.id
_entity.type
_entity.pdbx_description
1 polymer ?
#
loop_
_entity_poly.entity_id
_entity_poly.type
_entity_poly.pdbx_seq_one_letter_code
_entity_poly.pdbx_strand_id
1 'polypeptide(L)'
;MAEFLLEIFGEEIPARMQKNAGAQLAQLAEGWLKEKKIEGAQVMSHVTPRRLVLVIQNLPIKQNDVSEEKKGPALGAPQQAIDGFLKANNLKSLDECELRDGGKAQYYFVNVLTPGKQMTELLAELPSHLIAQFNWP
;
A
#
# COMPACT_ATOMS: atom_id res chain seq x y z
N MET A 1 1.54 -14.71 -12.18
CA MET A 1 0.74 -13.88 -11.26
C MET A 1 0.26 -14.76 -10.13
N ALA A 2 0.15 -14.19 -8.94
CA ALA A 2 -0.27 -14.92 -7.74
C ALA A 2 -1.78 -14.82 -7.52
N GLU A 3 -2.31 -15.74 -6.73
CA GLU A 3 -3.69 -15.75 -6.26
C GLU A 3 -3.69 -15.82 -4.72
N PHE A 4 -4.65 -15.12 -4.11
CA PHE A 4 -4.90 -15.15 -2.67
C PHE A 4 -6.32 -15.65 -2.41
N LEU A 5 -6.46 -16.62 -1.52
CA LEU A 5 -7.72 -17.17 -1.05
C LEU A 5 -7.85 -16.93 0.46
N LEU A 6 -8.94 -16.28 0.86
CA LEU A 6 -9.35 -16.20 2.26
C LEU A 6 -10.71 -16.88 2.41
N GLU A 7 -10.79 -17.80 3.35
CA GLU A 7 -12.04 -18.45 3.73
C GLU A 7 -12.32 -18.20 5.22
N ILE A 8 -13.51 -17.65 5.49
CA ILE A 8 -14.03 -17.44 6.84
C ILE A 8 -15.14 -18.46 7.05
N PHE A 9 -14.92 -19.39 7.98
CA PHE A 9 -15.91 -20.35 8.43
C PHE A 9 -16.64 -19.81 9.67
N GLY A 10 -17.94 -20.04 9.76
CA GLY A 10 -18.74 -19.62 10.90
C GLY A 10 -20.06 -20.38 11.03
N GLU A 11 -20.91 -19.86 11.90
CA GLU A 11 -22.29 -20.32 12.08
C GLU A 11 -23.15 -19.99 10.85
N GLU A 12 -24.41 -20.43 10.89
CA GLU A 12 -25.33 -20.23 9.79
C GLU A 12 -25.59 -18.74 9.51
N ILE A 13 -25.23 -18.30 8.30
CA ILE A 13 -25.50 -16.97 7.74
C ILE A 13 -26.92 -16.99 7.17
N PRO A 14 -27.85 -16.17 7.69
CA PRO A 14 -29.22 -16.11 7.18
C PRO A 14 -29.25 -15.83 5.67
N ALA A 15 -30.10 -16.53 4.92
CA ALA A 15 -30.15 -16.43 3.46
C ALA A 15 -30.25 -14.99 2.93
N ARG A 16 -31.00 -14.13 3.63
CA ARG A 16 -31.16 -12.70 3.28
C ARG A 16 -29.86 -11.88 3.39
N MET A 17 -28.93 -12.30 4.23
CA MET A 17 -27.66 -11.59 4.51
C MET A 17 -26.52 -12.06 3.61
N GLN A 18 -26.58 -13.29 3.07
CA GLN A 18 -25.48 -13.93 2.35
C GLN A 18 -24.95 -13.09 1.18
N LYS A 19 -25.84 -12.61 0.30
CA LYS A 19 -25.44 -11.79 -0.86
C LYS A 19 -24.75 -10.49 -0.44
N ASN A 20 -25.30 -9.80 0.56
CA ASN A 20 -24.76 -8.52 1.03
C ASN A 20 -23.44 -8.72 1.79
N ALA A 21 -23.32 -9.81 2.55
CA ALA A 21 -22.08 -10.20 3.23
C ALA A 21 -20.95 -10.45 2.23
N GLY A 22 -21.20 -11.21 1.16
CA GLY A 22 -20.21 -11.41 0.09
C GLY A 22 -19.83 -10.11 -0.62
N ALA A 23 -20.80 -9.26 -0.94
CA ALA A 23 -20.56 -7.96 -1.59
C ALA A 23 -19.72 -7.01 -0.70
N GLN A 24 -20.04 -6.95 0.60
CA GLN A 24 -19.29 -6.13 1.55
C GLN A 24 -17.84 -6.63 1.68
N LEU A 25 -17.63 -7.95 1.75
CA LEU A 25 -16.28 -8.53 1.84
C LEU A 25 -15.43 -8.14 0.63
N ALA A 26 -16.00 -8.24 -0.58
CA ALA A 26 -15.32 -7.82 -1.81
C ALA A 26 -15.01 -6.32 -1.80
N GLN A 27 -15.97 -5.47 -1.43
CA GLN A 27 -15.78 -4.02 -1.38
C GLN A 27 -14.68 -3.60 -0.38
N LEU A 28 -14.64 -4.22 0.81
CA LEU A 28 -13.59 -3.96 1.79
C LEU A 28 -12.21 -4.36 1.26
N ALA A 29 -12.11 -5.50 0.58
CA ALA A 29 -10.86 -5.96 -0.02
C ALA A 29 -10.40 -5.03 -1.17
N GLU A 30 -11.29 -4.61 -2.05
CA GLU A 30 -10.99 -3.65 -3.12
C GLU A 30 -10.52 -2.30 -2.55
N GLY A 31 -11.18 -1.81 -1.49
CA GLY A 31 -10.77 -0.60 -0.78
C GLY A 31 -9.36 -0.71 -0.22
N TRP A 32 -9.05 -1.83 0.45
CA TRP A 32 -7.72 -2.09 0.99
C TRP A 32 -6.65 -2.19 -0.10
N LEU A 33 -6.90 -2.91 -1.19
CA LEU A 33 -5.98 -3.01 -2.33
C LEU A 33 -5.67 -1.63 -2.93
N LYS A 34 -6.70 -0.78 -3.07
CA LYS A 34 -6.56 0.59 -3.56
C LYS A 34 -5.72 1.45 -2.61
N GLU A 35 -5.95 1.36 -1.30
CA GLU A 35 -5.17 2.08 -0.29
C GLU A 35 -3.68 1.69 -0.35
N LYS A 36 -3.40 0.40 -0.53
CA LYS A 36 -2.04 -0.13 -0.69
C LYS A 36 -1.47 0.09 -2.10
N LYS A 37 -2.18 0.77 -3.01
CA LYS A 37 -1.76 1.00 -4.41
C LYS A 37 -1.42 -0.29 -5.16
N ILE A 38 -2.21 -1.35 -4.94
CA ILE A 38 -2.09 -2.63 -5.64
C ILE A 38 -3.03 -2.60 -6.83
N GLU A 39 -2.47 -2.63 -8.04
CA GLU A 39 -3.21 -2.48 -9.29
C GLU A 39 -3.36 -3.81 -10.04
N GLY A 40 -4.36 -3.90 -10.92
CA GLY A 40 -4.58 -5.07 -11.80
C GLY A 40 -5.20 -6.29 -11.13
N ALA A 41 -5.34 -6.27 -9.80
CA ALA A 41 -5.97 -7.35 -9.04
C ALA A 41 -7.48 -7.44 -9.32
N GLN A 42 -8.01 -8.65 -9.36
CA GLN A 42 -9.44 -8.92 -9.53
C GLN A 42 -9.98 -9.58 -8.27
N VAL A 43 -11.02 -8.98 -7.68
CA VAL A 43 -11.63 -9.45 -6.44
C VAL A 43 -12.95 -10.16 -6.74
N MET A 44 -13.10 -11.36 -6.18
CA MET A 44 -14.33 -12.14 -6.25
C MET A 44 -14.70 -12.62 -4.85
N SER A 45 -15.99 -12.72 -4.57
CA SER A 45 -16.47 -13.31 -3.33
C SER A 45 -17.51 -14.40 -3.58
N HIS A 46 -17.51 -15.40 -2.71
CA HIS A 46 -18.49 -16.47 -2.70
C HIS A 46 -19.05 -16.63 -1.29
N VAL A 47 -20.30 -17.07 -1.22
CA VAL A 47 -20.99 -17.28 0.04
C VAL A 47 -21.74 -18.60 0.01
N THR A 48 -21.65 -19.32 1.12
CA THR A 48 -22.53 -20.44 1.45
C THR A 48 -23.13 -20.16 2.83
N PRO A 49 -24.09 -20.96 3.31
CA PRO A 49 -24.66 -20.76 4.63
C PRO A 49 -23.65 -20.75 5.77
N ARG A 50 -22.43 -21.27 5.63
CA ARG A 50 -21.43 -21.29 6.71
C ARG A 50 -20.05 -20.75 6.33
N ARG A 51 -19.92 -20.20 5.12
CA ARG A 51 -18.62 -19.78 4.57
C ARG A 51 -18.77 -18.46 3.82
N LEU A 52 -17.88 -17.53 4.10
CA LEU A 52 -17.58 -16.38 3.26
C LEU A 52 -16.19 -16.57 2.69
N VAL A 53 -16.09 -16.51 1.36
CA VAL A 53 -14.84 -16.74 0.64
C VAL A 53 -14.52 -15.50 -0.17
N LEU A 54 -13.26 -15.10 -0.15
CA LEU A 54 -12.68 -14.04 -0.96
C LEU A 54 -11.55 -14.63 -1.80
N VAL A 55 -11.59 -14.40 -3.10
CA VAL A 55 -10.53 -14.74 -4.05
C VAL A 55 -10.01 -13.46 -4.66
N ILE A 56 -8.70 -13.26 -4.61
CA ILE A 56 -8.04 -12.14 -5.27
C ILE A 56 -7.05 -12.70 -6.29
N GLN A 57 -7.33 -12.44 -7.56
CA GLN A 57 -6.52 -12.90 -8.69
C GLN A 57 -5.65 -11.77 -9.25
N ASN A 58 -4.70 -12.13 -10.12
CA ASN A 58 -3.82 -11.20 -10.82
C ASN A 58 -2.97 -10.32 -9.89
N LEU A 59 -2.59 -10.86 -8.72
CA LEU A 59 -1.72 -10.14 -7.80
C LEU A 59 -0.27 -10.16 -8.30
N PRO A 60 0.43 -9.01 -8.28
CA PRO A 60 1.87 -8.99 -8.52
C PRO A 60 2.58 -9.65 -7.34
N ILE A 61 3.76 -10.25 -7.59
CA ILE A 61 4.54 -10.93 -6.54
C ILE A 61 5.13 -9.92 -5.54
N LYS A 62 5.48 -8.73 -6.04
CA LYS A 62 6.07 -7.62 -5.29
C LYS A 62 5.44 -6.31 -5.77
N GLN A 63 5.29 -5.33 -4.88
CA GLN A 63 4.98 -3.97 -5.31
C GLN A 63 6.13 -3.37 -6.13
N ASN A 64 5.78 -2.42 -6.99
CA ASN A 64 6.78 -1.63 -7.70
C ASN A 64 7.57 -0.78 -6.71
N ASP A 65 8.86 -0.62 -6.99
CA ASP A 65 9.68 0.34 -6.25
C ASP A 65 9.21 1.75 -6.57
N VAL A 66 9.16 2.62 -5.56
CA VAL A 66 8.70 4.01 -5.70
C VAL A 66 9.92 4.91 -5.66
N SER A 67 10.14 5.67 -6.73
CA SER A 67 11.20 6.68 -6.82
C SER A 67 10.57 8.05 -6.63
N GLU A 68 10.91 8.74 -5.54
CA GLU A 68 10.44 10.11 -5.27
C GLU A 68 11.60 11.08 -5.28
N GLU A 69 11.54 12.06 -6.17
CA GLU A 69 12.46 13.19 -6.13
C GLU A 69 12.05 14.18 -5.05
N LYS A 70 12.97 14.49 -4.15
CA LYS A 70 12.77 15.47 -3.08
C LYS A 70 13.68 16.66 -3.25
N LYS A 71 13.08 17.84 -3.26
CA LYS A 71 13.79 19.12 -3.22
C LYS A 71 14.25 19.41 -1.80
N GLY A 72 15.54 19.63 -1.65
CA GLY A 72 16.22 20.00 -0.43
C GLY A 72 16.47 21.51 -0.32
N PRO A 73 17.31 21.90 0.65
CA PRO A 73 17.64 23.29 0.90
C PRO A 73 18.46 23.91 -0.25
N ALA A 74 18.55 25.24 -0.26
CA ALA A 74 19.39 25.97 -1.21
C ALA A 74 20.89 25.78 -0.92
N LEU A 75 21.73 25.97 -1.94
CA LEU A 75 23.17 26.06 -1.79
C LEU A 75 23.51 27.20 -0.81
N GLY A 76 24.23 26.90 0.27
CA GLY A 76 24.57 27.85 1.34
C GLY A 76 23.50 28.03 2.43
N ALA A 77 22.47 27.17 2.47
CA ALA A 77 21.51 27.16 3.57
C ALA A 77 22.18 26.87 4.93
N PRO A 78 21.57 27.29 6.06
CA PRO A 78 22.12 27.01 7.38
C PRO A 78 22.35 25.51 7.61
N GLN A 79 23.43 25.16 8.32
CA GLN A 79 23.81 23.77 8.58
C GLN A 79 22.65 22.96 9.19
N GLN A 80 21.86 23.58 10.07
CA GLN A 80 20.68 22.95 10.66
C GLN A 80 19.63 22.49 9.63
N ALA A 81 19.45 23.24 8.54
CA ALA A 81 18.53 22.88 7.46
C ALA A 81 19.09 21.73 6.60
N ILE A 82 20.41 21.73 6.39
CA ILE A 82 21.13 20.66 5.69
C ILE A 82 21.04 19.36 6.49
N ASP A 83 21.39 19.39 7.77
CA ASP A 83 21.37 18.22 8.65
C ASP A 83 19.96 17.63 8.77
N GLY A 84 18.94 18.48 8.87
CA GLY A 84 17.54 18.06 8.87
C GLY A 84 17.13 17.36 7.57
N PHE A 85 17.56 17.88 6.42
CA PHE A 85 17.28 17.27 5.12
C PHE A 85 17.98 15.92 4.93
N LEU A 86 19.26 15.83 5.30
CA LEU A 86 20.03 14.59 5.24
C LEU A 86 19.38 13.51 6.11
N LYS A 87 19.03 13.86 7.36
CA LYS A 87 18.37 12.94 8.29
C LYS A 87 17.01 12.47 7.81
N ALA A 88 16.18 13.38 7.26
CA ALA A 88 14.84 13.05 6.78
C ALA A 88 14.84 12.10 5.57
N ASN A 89 15.92 12.09 4.78
CA ASN A 89 16.07 11.25 3.59
C ASN A 89 17.10 10.14 3.76
N ASN A 90 17.57 9.94 4.99
CA ASN A 90 18.53 8.89 5.35
C ASN A 90 19.85 8.95 4.55
N LEU A 91 20.31 10.16 4.23
CA LEU A 91 21.55 10.44 3.49
C LEU A 91 22.69 10.69 4.46
N LYS A 92 23.91 10.28 4.09
CA LYS A 92 25.10 10.50 4.92
C LYS A 92 25.79 11.82 4.61
N SER A 93 25.67 12.29 3.36
CA SER A 93 26.31 13.52 2.90
C SER A 93 25.52 14.18 1.78
N LEU A 94 25.83 15.46 1.50
CA LEU A 94 25.27 16.18 0.35
C LEU A 94 25.82 15.68 -1.00
N ASP A 95 26.87 14.87 -1.00
CA ASP A 95 27.46 14.29 -2.22
C ASP A 95 26.51 13.29 -2.90
N GLU A 96 25.53 12.78 -2.15
CA GLU A 96 24.45 11.92 -2.65
C GLU A 96 23.30 12.73 -3.29
N CYS A 97 23.40 14.06 -3.28
CA CYS A 97 22.41 14.97 -3.86
C CYS A 97 22.91 15.59 -5.17
N GLU A 98 21.99 15.84 -6.09
CA GLU A 98 22.23 16.63 -7.29
C GLU A 98 21.94 18.10 -7.02
N LEU A 99 22.90 18.98 -7.34
CA LEU A 99 22.67 20.42 -7.37
C LEU A 99 22.04 20.82 -8.69
N ARG A 100 20.86 21.45 -8.64
CA ARG A 100 20.18 21.98 -9.83
C ARG A 100 19.80 23.43 -9.64
N ASP A 101 19.85 24.18 -10.74
CA ASP A 101 19.51 25.60 -10.75
C ASP A 101 17.99 25.80 -10.66
N GLY A 102 17.55 26.56 -9.65
CA GLY A 102 16.16 26.97 -9.44
C GLY A 102 15.89 28.42 -9.84
N GLY A 103 16.77 29.04 -10.62
CA GLY A 103 16.67 30.40 -11.16
C GLY A 103 17.09 31.50 -10.18
N LYS A 104 16.61 31.47 -8.93
CA LYS A 104 17.02 32.42 -7.87
C LYS A 104 18.16 31.90 -6.99
N ALA A 105 18.35 30.58 -6.95
CA ALA A 105 19.39 29.88 -6.20
C ALA A 105 19.50 28.45 -6.72
N GLN A 106 20.64 27.79 -6.47
CA GLN A 106 20.78 26.36 -6.66
C GLN A 106 20.19 25.62 -5.46
N TYR A 107 19.56 24.47 -5.69
CA TYR A 107 18.99 23.62 -4.65
C TYR A 107 19.52 22.20 -4.77
N TYR A 108 19.63 21.52 -3.64
CA TYR A 108 19.91 20.11 -3.59
C TYR A 108 18.66 19.31 -3.93
N PHE A 109 18.79 18.27 -4.74
CA PHE A 109 17.74 17.30 -5.04
C PHE A 109 18.27 15.91 -4.77
N VAL A 110 17.41 15.04 -4.25
CA VAL A 110 17.74 13.63 -4.08
C VAL A 110 16.61 12.79 -4.63
N ASN A 111 16.96 11.69 -5.28
CA ASN A 111 15.99 10.68 -5.66
C ASN A 111 15.95 9.59 -4.58
N VAL A 112 14.87 9.55 -3.81
CA VAL A 112 14.67 8.55 -2.75
C VAL A 112 13.97 7.34 -3.34
N LEU A 113 14.68 6.23 -3.42
CA LEU A 113 14.11 4.95 -3.82
C LEU A 113 13.55 4.22 -2.59
N THR A 114 12.24 4.01 -2.57
CA THR A 114 11.57 3.15 -1.61
C THR A 114 11.32 1.80 -2.26
N PRO A 115 11.99 0.72 -1.81
CA PRO A 115 11.75 -0.61 -2.36
C PRO A 115 10.31 -1.05 -2.05
N GLY A 116 9.63 -1.60 -3.06
CA GLY A 116 8.31 -2.19 -2.88
C GLY A 116 8.37 -3.40 -1.93
N LYS A 117 7.25 -3.69 -1.28
CA LYS A 117 7.14 -4.83 -0.37
C LYS A 117 6.72 -6.11 -1.11
N GLN A 118 7.07 -7.26 -0.53
CA GLN A 118 6.55 -8.54 -1.02
C GLN A 118 5.05 -8.61 -0.80
N MET A 119 4.32 -9.16 -1.78
CA MET A 119 2.87 -9.23 -1.70
C MET A 119 2.40 -10.12 -0.53
N THR A 120 3.17 -11.16 -0.19
CA THR A 120 2.91 -12.02 0.97
C THR A 120 2.94 -11.26 2.30
N GLU A 121 3.85 -10.31 2.46
CA GLU A 121 3.96 -9.49 3.67
C GLU A 121 2.77 -8.52 3.78
N LEU A 122 2.37 -7.91 2.66
CA LEU A 122 1.23 -7.00 2.63
C LEU A 122 -0.08 -7.74 2.92
N LEU A 123 -0.32 -8.85 2.23
CA LEU A 123 -1.55 -9.63 2.36
C LEU A 123 -1.72 -10.28 3.74
N ALA A 124 -0.64 -10.45 4.50
CA ALA A 124 -0.73 -10.92 5.88
C ALA A 124 -1.58 -9.99 6.77
N GLU A 125 -1.67 -8.68 6.44
CA GLU A 125 -2.49 -7.71 7.16
C GLU A 125 -3.98 -7.77 6.74
N LEU A 126 -4.28 -8.29 5.56
CA LEU A 126 -5.60 -8.21 4.95
C LEU A 126 -6.69 -8.93 5.78
N PRO A 127 -6.52 -10.17 6.27
CA PRO A 127 -7.57 -10.84 7.05
C PRO A 127 -8.01 -10.05 8.29
N SER A 128 -7.06 -9.52 9.06
CA SER A 128 -7.36 -8.73 10.26
C SER A 128 -8.07 -7.42 9.91
N HIS A 129 -7.67 -6.76 8.82
CA HIS A 129 -8.35 -5.56 8.34
C HIS A 129 -9.80 -5.84 7.95
N LEU A 130 -10.03 -6.91 7.17
CA LEU A 130 -11.37 -7.30 6.73
C LEU A 130 -12.27 -7.63 7.92
N ILE A 131 -11.81 -8.48 8.84
CA ILE A 131 -12.61 -8.89 10.01
C ILE A 131 -12.97 -7.69 10.89
N ALA A 132 -12.05 -6.74 11.08
CA ALA A 132 -12.29 -5.58 11.92
C ALA A 132 -13.33 -4.61 11.34
N GLN A 133 -13.45 -4.52 10.01
CA GLN A 133 -14.36 -3.60 9.33
C GLN A 133 -15.66 -4.25 8.86
N PHE A 134 -15.71 -5.58 8.85
CA PHE A 134 -16.88 -6.32 8.41
C PHE A 134 -18.06 -6.07 9.34
N ASN A 135 -19.18 -5.61 8.77
CA ASN A 135 -20.40 -5.32 9.52
C ASN A 135 -21.51 -6.23 9.02
N TRP A 136 -22.03 -7.09 9.89
CA TRP A 136 -23.13 -7.98 9.55
C TRP A 136 -24.36 -7.17 9.10
N PRO A 137 -24.85 -7.39 7.86
CA PRO A 137 -25.98 -6.65 7.29
C PRO A 137 -27.35 -7.07 7.83
#